data_AF-A0A067R9I7-F1
#
_entry.id   AF-A0A067R9I7-F1
#
_cell.length_a   1.000
_cell.length_b   1.000
_cell.length_c   1.000
_cell.angle_alpha   90.00
_cell.angle_beta   90.00
_cell.angle_gamma   90.00
#
_symmetry.space_group_name_H-M   'P 1'
#
loop_
_entity.id
_entity.type
_entity.pdbx_description
1 polymer ?
#
loop_
_entity_poly.entity_id
_entity_poly.type
_entity_poly.pdbx_seq_one_letter_code
_entity_poly.pdbx_strand_id
1 'polypeptide(L)'
;MCQVNTDPMKSQTAFLEVVIPPDIIYEETSGDLMVPEGGSAKLVCKARGFPKPRVIWRREDGGEIILRGGPSTKTRVQSVEGEVLSLTKVTRSEMGAYLCIAANGVPPSVSKRMMVHVHCKC
;
A
#
# COMPACT_ATOMS: atom_id res chain seq x y z
N MET A 1 -5.55 -36.53 2.52
CA MET A 1 -6.49 -37.64 2.79
C MET A 1 -5.67 -38.78 3.36
N CYS A 2 -5.94 -39.16 4.61
CA CYS A 2 -5.38 -40.35 5.23
C CYS A 2 -6.53 -41.33 5.48
N GLN A 3 -6.40 -42.56 5.02
CA GLN A 3 -7.43 -43.59 5.18
C GLN A 3 -6.78 -44.87 5.71
N VAL A 4 -7.43 -45.48 6.68
CA VAL A 4 -7.04 -46.76 7.28
C VAL A 4 -8.15 -47.78 7.01
N ASN A 5 -7.79 -48.89 6.38
CA ASN A 5 -8.70 -49.96 6.01
C ASN A 5 -9.01 -50.88 7.22
N THR A 6 -9.65 -50.32 8.25
CA THR A 6 -10.24 -51.09 9.36
C THR A 6 -11.68 -51.51 9.02
N ASP A 7 -12.29 -52.40 9.81
CA ASP A 7 -13.73 -52.68 9.78
C ASP A 7 -14.39 -52.12 11.06
N PRO A 8 -15.15 -51.03 11.00
CA PRO A 8 -15.45 -50.20 9.83
C PRO A 8 -14.28 -49.29 9.41
N MET A 9 -14.28 -48.87 8.15
CA MET A 9 -13.20 -48.06 7.57
C MET A 9 -13.12 -46.68 8.23
N LYS A 10 -11.91 -46.25 8.58
CA LYS A 10 -11.66 -44.91 9.15
C LYS A 10 -10.92 -44.04 8.14
N SER A 11 -11.41 -42.85 7.88
CA SER A 11 -10.74 -41.86 7.03
C SER A 11 -10.74 -40.48 7.67
N GLN A 12 -9.68 -39.72 7.40
CA GLN A 12 -9.53 -38.33 7.82
C GLN A 12 -9.01 -37.50 6.65
N THR A 13 -9.64 -36.36 6.41
CA THR A 13 -9.22 -35.40 5.40
C THR A 13 -8.77 -34.12 6.06
N ALA A 14 -7.69 -33.54 5.55
CA ALA A 14 -7.19 -32.23 5.93
C ALA A 14 -6.96 -31.42 4.64
N PHE A 15 -7.05 -30.10 4.75
CA PHE A 15 -6.80 -29.17 3.67
C PHE A 15 -5.47 -28.46 3.92
N LEU A 16 -4.65 -28.30 2.88
CA LEU A 16 -3.45 -27.49 2.92
C LEU A 16 -3.77 -26.15 2.27
N GLU A 17 -3.62 -25.07 3.02
CA GLU A 17 -3.68 -23.71 2.48
C GLU A 17 -2.26 -23.22 2.20
N VAL A 18 -1.98 -22.91 0.94
CA VAL A 18 -0.69 -22.34 0.53
C VAL A 18 -0.83 -20.83 0.49
N VAL A 19 -0.01 -20.14 1.28
CA VAL A 19 0.02 -18.69 1.36
C VAL A 19 1.35 -18.15 0.83
N ILE A 20 1.33 -16.94 0.28
CA ILE A 20 2.47 -16.26 -0.31
C ILE A 20 2.59 -14.88 0.35
N PRO A 21 3.75 -14.53 0.95
CA PRO A 21 3.96 -13.22 1.55
C PRO A 21 3.84 -12.10 0.51
N PRO A 22 3.54 -10.86 0.95
CA PRO A 22 3.42 -9.73 0.07
C PRO A 22 4.79 -9.36 -0.52
N ASP A 23 4.82 -9.01 -1.80
CA ASP A 23 6.00 -8.59 -2.53
C ASP A 23 5.67 -7.40 -3.44
N ILE A 24 6.50 -6.36 -3.44
CA ILE A 24 6.25 -5.12 -4.18
C ILE A 24 6.75 -5.26 -5.61
N ILE A 25 5.89 -5.00 -6.58
CA ILE A 25 6.25 -4.99 -8.00
C ILE A 25 6.87 -3.63 -8.31
N TYR A 26 8.20 -3.58 -8.36
CA TYR A 26 8.95 -2.32 -8.49
C TYR A 26 8.72 -1.63 -9.84
N GLU A 27 8.47 -2.42 -10.90
CA GLU A 27 8.24 -1.94 -12.26
C GLU A 27 6.91 -1.20 -12.40
N GLU A 28 5.91 -1.54 -11.57
CA GLU A 28 4.58 -0.95 -11.58
C GLU A 28 4.35 0.04 -10.44
N THR A 29 5.31 0.16 -9.53
CA THR A 29 5.26 1.05 -8.37
C THR A 29 6.06 2.31 -8.66
N SER A 30 5.48 3.49 -8.46
CA SER A 30 6.17 4.75 -8.74
C SER A 30 7.46 4.90 -7.92
N GLY A 31 8.38 5.72 -8.42
CA GLY A 31 9.57 6.13 -7.69
C GLY A 31 9.37 7.49 -7.01
N ASP A 32 10.48 8.19 -6.81
CA ASP A 32 10.47 9.56 -6.36
C ASP A 32 9.83 10.48 -7.41
N LEU A 33 9.10 11.48 -6.95
CA LEU A 33 8.31 12.38 -7.78
C LEU A 33 8.63 13.84 -7.45
N MET A 34 8.64 14.65 -8.49
CA MET A 34 8.80 16.10 -8.41
C MET A 34 7.52 16.75 -8.94
N VAL A 35 6.89 17.58 -8.11
CA VAL A 35 5.61 18.23 -8.42
C VAL A 35 5.69 19.72 -8.12
N PRO A 36 5.14 20.59 -8.98
CA PRO A 36 5.08 22.02 -8.70
C PRO A 36 4.09 22.30 -7.56
N GLU A 37 4.35 23.35 -6.79
CA GLU A 37 3.41 23.84 -5.78
C GLU A 37 2.03 24.14 -6.39
N GLY A 38 0.98 23.67 -5.71
CA GLY A 38 -0.39 23.70 -6.21
C GLY A 38 -0.71 22.65 -7.29
N GLY A 39 0.27 21.84 -7.71
CA GLY A 39 0.10 20.74 -8.64
C GLY A 39 -0.53 19.50 -8.01
N SER A 40 -0.57 18.41 -8.77
CA SER A 40 -1.11 17.12 -8.34
C SER A 40 -0.07 16.02 -8.53
N ALA A 41 0.11 15.17 -7.52
CA ALA A 41 0.96 13.99 -7.54
C ALA A 41 0.10 12.72 -7.49
N LYS A 42 0.47 11.70 -8.26
CA LYS A 42 -0.17 10.38 -8.23
C LYS A 42 0.90 9.32 -7.94
N LEU A 43 0.86 8.78 -6.73
CA LEU A 43 1.74 7.71 -6.27
C LEU A 43 1.02 6.38 -6.48
N VAL A 44 1.69 5.42 -7.12
CA VAL A 44 1.16 4.07 -7.35
C VAL A 44 2.05 3.06 -6.64
N CYS A 45 1.46 2.11 -5.93
CA CYS A 45 2.15 0.99 -5.31
C CYS A 45 1.36 -0.28 -5.52
N LYS A 46 1.98 -1.22 -6.23
CA LYS A 46 1.41 -2.53 -6.51
C LYS A 46 2.21 -3.61 -5.83
N ALA A 47 1.48 -4.53 -5.22
CA ALA A 47 2.05 -5.68 -4.55
C ALA A 47 1.33 -6.96 -4.98
N ARG A 48 2.10 -8.04 -5.07
CA ARG A 48 1.62 -9.41 -5.31
C ARG A 48 1.72 -10.21 -4.02
N GLY A 49 0.92 -11.25 -3.89
CA GLY A 49 0.87 -12.11 -2.71
C GLY A 49 -0.46 -12.86 -2.67
N PHE A 50 -0.52 -13.88 -1.82
CA PHE A 50 -1.74 -14.66 -1.61
C PHE A 50 -1.94 -14.90 -0.10
N PRO A 51 -3.04 -14.42 0.50
CA PRO A 51 -4.14 -13.63 -0.09
C PRO A 51 -3.68 -12.28 -0.68
N LYS A 52 -4.53 -11.62 -1.49
CA LYS A 52 -4.17 -10.36 -2.16
C LYS A 52 -3.75 -9.30 -1.11
N PRO A 53 -2.56 -8.69 -1.22
CA PRO A 53 -2.13 -7.67 -0.27
C PRO A 53 -2.97 -6.41 -0.32
N ARG A 54 -3.28 -5.86 0.86
CA ARG A 54 -3.78 -4.49 1.01
C ARG A 54 -2.59 -3.54 1.06
N VAL A 55 -2.75 -2.37 0.43
CA VAL A 55 -1.74 -1.32 0.37
C VAL A 55 -2.19 -0.14 1.23
N ILE A 56 -1.34 0.26 2.16
CA ILE A 56 -1.58 1.37 3.08
C ILE A 56 -0.48 2.39 2.89
N TRP A 57 -0.87 3.64 2.67
CA TRP A 57 0.02 4.78 2.59
C TRP A 57 0.14 5.49 3.92
N ARG A 58 1.36 5.86 4.29
CA ARG A 58 1.68 6.70 5.46
C ARG A 58 2.81 7.65 5.12
N ARG A 59 2.92 8.75 5.85
CA ARG A 59 4.14 9.55 5.82
C ARG A 59 5.17 8.95 6.77
N GLU A 60 6.43 8.99 6.36
CA GLU A 60 7.56 8.52 7.17
C GLU A 60 7.75 9.36 8.44
N ASP A 61 7.45 10.65 8.37
CA ASP A 61 7.55 11.60 9.47
C ASP A 61 6.41 11.50 10.51
N GLY A 62 5.46 10.60 10.32
CA GLY A 62 4.26 10.49 11.16
C GLY A 62 3.25 11.62 10.96
N GLY A 63 3.45 12.48 9.94
CA GLY A 63 2.52 13.53 9.58
C GLY A 63 1.25 13.01 8.94
N GLU A 64 0.22 13.86 8.92
CA GLU A 64 -1.04 13.54 8.27
C GLU A 64 -0.95 13.70 6.74
N ILE A 65 -1.62 12.80 6.02
CA ILE A 65 -1.87 12.91 4.60
C ILE A 65 -3.11 13.79 4.40
N ILE A 66 -2.95 14.85 3.60
CA ILE A 66 -4.03 15.79 3.31
C ILE A 66 -4.68 15.39 1.98
N LEU A 67 -5.88 14.83 2.06
CA LEU A 67 -6.70 14.51 0.91
C LEU A 67 -7.68 15.65 0.64
N ARG A 68 -7.73 16.11 -0.62
CA ARG A 68 -8.64 17.18 -1.04
C ARG A 68 -9.68 16.60 -2.01
N GLY A 69 -10.90 16.39 -1.51
CA GLY A 69 -12.02 15.87 -2.28
C GLY A 69 -12.98 17.00 -2.67
N GLY A 70 -12.85 17.55 -3.88
CA GLY A 70 -13.71 18.64 -4.34
C GLY A 70 -13.35 20.03 -3.80
N PRO A 71 -14.18 21.06 -4.08
CA PRO A 71 -13.82 22.47 -3.86
C PRO A 71 -13.64 22.89 -2.39
N SER A 72 -14.21 22.17 -1.41
CA SER A 72 -14.19 22.57 0.01
C SER A 72 -13.83 21.48 1.03
N THR A 73 -13.69 20.21 0.64
CA THR A 73 -13.41 19.13 1.60
C THR A 73 -11.91 18.85 1.69
N LYS A 74 -11.31 19.24 2.82
CA LYS A 74 -9.95 18.84 3.20
C LYS A 74 -10.05 17.81 4.33
N THR A 75 -9.60 16.59 4.07
CA THR A 75 -9.54 15.52 5.08
C THR A 75 -8.09 15.27 5.43
N ARG A 76 -7.78 15.29 6.72
CA ARG A 76 -6.47 14.88 7.23
C ARG A 76 -6.59 13.48 7.79
N VAL A 77 -5.73 12.58 7.32
CA VAL A 77 -5.74 11.17 7.72
C VAL A 77 -4.33 10.69 7.99
N GLN A 78 -4.16 9.85 9.00
CA GLN A 78 -2.87 9.24 9.34
C GLN A 78 -2.45 8.17 8.33
N SER A 79 -3.42 7.54 7.67
CA SER A 79 -3.16 6.55 6.64
C SER A 79 -4.27 6.51 5.58
N VAL A 80 -3.89 6.17 4.35
CA VAL A 80 -4.82 5.99 3.22
C VAL A 80 -4.70 4.57 2.70
N GLU A 81 -5.80 3.86 2.55
CA GLU A 81 -5.82 2.54 1.92
C GLU A 81 -6.08 2.65 0.41
N GLY A 82 -5.30 1.91 -0.38
CA GLY A 82 -5.43 1.83 -1.83
C GLY A 82 -4.10 1.71 -2.56
N GLU A 83 -4.10 1.07 -3.73
CA GLU A 83 -2.91 0.95 -4.59
C GLU A 83 -2.44 2.32 -5.14
N VAL A 84 -3.32 3.32 -5.15
CA VAL A 84 -3.04 4.66 -5.69
C VAL A 84 -3.33 5.73 -4.65
N LEU A 85 -2.33 6.55 -4.32
CA LEU A 85 -2.48 7.75 -3.51
C LEU A 85 -2.46 8.99 -4.42
N SER A 86 -3.57 9.72 -4.44
CA SER A 86 -3.70 10.96 -5.23
C SER A 86 -3.63 12.18 -4.31
N LEU A 87 -2.56 12.97 -4.47
CA LEU A 87 -2.38 14.24 -3.78
C LEU A 87 -2.68 15.37 -4.76
N THR A 88 -3.61 16.25 -4.43
CA THR A 88 -3.98 17.39 -5.28
C THR A 88 -3.72 18.70 -4.55
N LYS A 89 -3.39 19.77 -5.30
CA LYS A 89 -3.03 21.09 -4.76
C LYS A 89 -1.96 21.00 -3.66
N VAL A 90 -0.88 20.29 -3.99
CA VAL A 90 0.19 19.95 -3.03
C VAL A 90 0.93 21.21 -2.58
N THR A 91 1.18 21.34 -1.27
CA THR A 91 1.93 22.47 -0.68
C THR A 91 3.30 22.03 -0.19
N ARG A 92 4.22 22.97 0.05
CA ARG A 92 5.58 22.64 0.53
C ARG A 92 5.62 21.89 1.87
N SER A 93 4.60 22.04 2.72
CA SER A 93 4.43 21.27 3.96
C SER A 93 4.07 19.79 3.74
N GLU A 94 3.60 19.45 2.54
CA GLU A 94 3.28 18.08 2.11
C GLU A 94 4.48 17.41 1.43
N MET A 95 5.60 18.13 1.29
CA MET A 95 6.87 17.54 0.88
C MET A 95 7.34 16.54 1.93
N GLY A 96 7.87 15.40 1.49
CA GLY A 96 8.40 14.40 2.40
C GLY A 96 8.48 13.00 1.79
N ALA A 97 8.88 12.05 2.61
CA ALA A 97 8.88 10.64 2.25
C ALA A 97 7.52 10.01 2.59
N TYR A 98 6.95 9.35 1.58
CA TYR A 98 5.74 8.55 1.69
C TYR A 98 6.12 7.07 1.64
N LEU A 99 5.51 6.29 2.51
CA LEU A 99 5.69 4.85 2.60
C LEU A 99 4.42 4.18 2.07
N CYS A 100 4.56 3.30 1.08
CA CYS A 100 3.53 2.30 0.82
C CYS A 100 3.87 1.02 1.56
N ILE A 101 2.90 0.49 2.30
CA ILE A 101 3.04 -0.71 3.13
C ILE A 101 2.06 -1.74 2.58
N ALA A 102 2.58 -2.86 2.08
CA ALA A 102 1.77 -3.97 1.59
C ALA A 102 1.76 -5.11 2.62
N ALA A 103 0.55 -5.51 3.01
CA ALA A 103 0.33 -6.56 4.00
C ALA A 103 -0.84 -7.45 3.60
N ASN A 104 -0.74 -8.77 3.79
CA ASN A 104 -1.82 -9.73 3.56
C ASN A 104 -2.05 -10.69 4.74
N GLY A 105 -1.49 -10.38 5.92
CA GLY A 105 -1.53 -11.25 7.10
C GLY A 105 -0.45 -12.33 7.13
N VAL A 106 0.29 -12.51 6.03
CA VAL A 106 1.46 -13.39 5.95
C VAL A 106 2.72 -12.54 6.17
N PRO A 107 3.51 -12.78 7.24
CA PRO A 107 4.75 -12.07 7.45
C PRO A 107 5.86 -12.54 6.47
N PRO A 108 6.81 -11.68 6.11
CA PRO A 108 6.94 -10.27 6.51
C PRO A 108 6.05 -9.34 5.68
N SER A 109 5.61 -8.22 6.27
CA SER A 109 5.05 -7.11 5.49
C SER A 109 6.19 -6.36 4.80
N VAL A 110 5.93 -5.86 3.59
CA VAL A 110 6.92 -5.15 2.79
C VAL A 110 6.52 -3.69 2.63
N SER A 111 7.51 -2.80 2.54
CA SER A 111 7.26 -1.38 2.35
C SER A 111 8.23 -0.76 1.37
N LYS A 112 7.75 0.18 0.54
CA LYS A 112 8.59 1.01 -0.34
C LYS A 112 8.50 2.47 0.08
N ARG A 113 9.65 3.13 0.08
CA ARG A 113 9.80 4.56 0.36
C ARG A 113 9.87 5.34 -0.94
N MET A 114 9.13 6.43 -1.02
CA MET A 114 9.03 7.31 -2.20
C MET A 114 9.08 8.76 -1.73
N MET A 115 9.98 9.56 -2.30
CA MET A 115 10.10 10.96 -1.95
C MET A 115 9.27 11.84 -2.87
N VAL A 116 8.44 12.70 -2.29
CA VAL A 116 7.68 13.73 -3.01
C VAL A 116 8.37 15.07 -2.79
N HIS A 117 8.98 15.61 -3.85
CA HIS A 117 9.59 16.93 -3.86
C HIS A 117 8.60 17.97 -4.41
N VAL A 118 8.41 19.05 -3.67
CA VAL A 118 7.56 20.18 -4.10
C VAL A 118 8.43 21.36 -4.47
N HIS A 119 8.38 21.81 -5.73
CA HIS A 119 9.13 22.97 -6.20
C HIS A 119 8.23 24.17 -6.45
N CYS A 120 8.78 25.38 -6.26
CA CYS A 120 8.06 26.61 -6.58
C CYS A 120 7.82 26.69 -8.10
N LYS A 121 6.69 27.26 -8.50
CA LYS A 121 6.54 27.81 -9.85
C LYS A 121 7.10 29.24 -9.78
N CYS A 122 8.35 29.41 -10.22
CA CYS A 122 8.90 30.74 -10.45
C CYS A 122 8.15 31.42 -11.61
#